data_AF-A0A2M8GAK5-F1
#
_entry.id   AF-A0A2M8GAK5-F1
#
_cell.length_a   1.000
_cell.length_b   1.000
_cell.length_c   1.000
_cell.angle_alpha   90.00
_cell.angle_beta   90.00
_cell.angle_gamma   90.00
#
_symmetry.space_group_name_H-M   'P 1'
#
loop_
_entity.id
_entity.type
_entity.pdbx_description
1 polymer ?
#
loop_
_entity_poly.entity_id
_entity_poly.type
_entity_poly.pdbx_seq_one_letter_code
_entity_poly.pdbx_strand_id
1 'polypeptide(L)' 'MNVYVRDKAKNGSFPSGFTELDRALAGGFQGSELIALVGKPGVGKLSLALNIAIHASESRYPI' A
#
# COMPACT_ATOMS: atom_id res chain seq x y z
N MET A 1 25.22 -16.47 -3.81
CA MET A 1 24.00 -16.78 -4.59
C MET A 1 22.85 -16.04 -3.93
N ASN A 2 22.61 -14.78 -4.33
CA ASN A 2 21.57 -13.95 -3.71
C ASN A 2 20.23 -14.26 -4.36
N VAL A 3 19.32 -14.80 -3.55
CA VAL A 3 17.93 -14.99 -3.92
C VAL A 3 17.27 -13.61 -3.87
N TYR A 4 17.33 -12.88 -4.99
CA TYR A 4 16.40 -11.79 -5.22
C TYR A 4 15.03 -12.43 -5.44
N VAL A 5 14.25 -12.55 -4.36
CA VAL A 5 12.82 -12.79 -4.46
C VAL A 5 12.24 -11.53 -5.11
N ARG A 6 12.16 -11.54 -6.45
CA ARG A 6 11.27 -10.64 -7.16
C ARG A 6 9.87 -11.06 -6.78
N ASP A 7 9.32 -10.39 -5.77
CA ASP A 7 7.89 -10.37 -5.54
C ASP A 7 7.29 -9.76 -6.81
N LYS A 8 6.83 -10.62 -7.72
CA LYS A 8 6.02 -10.19 -8.84
C LYS A 8 4.78 -9.60 -8.21
N ALA A 9 4.64 -8.27 -8.24
CA ALA A 9 3.35 -7.61 -8.11
C ALA A 9 2.39 -8.37 -9.05
N LYS A 10 1.56 -9.24 -8.46
CA LYS A 10 0.53 -9.97 -9.20
C LYS A 10 -0.42 -8.89 -9.68
N ASN A 11 -0.33 -8.57 -10.97
CA ASN A 11 -1.29 -7.74 -11.70
C ASN A 11 -1.63 -6.41 -11.01
N GLY A 12 -0.72 -5.43 -11.02
CA GLY A 12 -1.09 -4.03 -10.75
C GLY A 12 -1.46 -3.70 -9.30
N SER A 13 -1.02 -4.51 -8.34
CA SER A 13 -1.09 -4.15 -6.92
C SER A 13 0.15 -3.37 -6.46
N PHE A 14 -0.05 -2.41 -5.54
CA PHE A 14 1.03 -1.68 -4.87
C PHE A 14 0.95 -1.84 -3.33
N PRO A 15 2.11 -1.93 -2.64
CA PRO A 15 2.14 -2.18 -1.20
C PRO A 15 1.74 -0.93 -0.41
N SER A 16 1.06 -1.13 0.73
CA SER A 16 0.66 -0.06 1.64
C SER A 16 1.80 0.40 2.56
N GLY A 17 2.88 -0.37 2.66
CA GLY A 17 3.93 -0.20 3.67
C GLY A 17 3.60 -0.82 5.03
N PHE A 18 2.50 -1.57 5.14
CA PHE A 18 2.06 -2.21 6.38
C PHE A 18 1.69 -3.68 6.10
N THR A 19 2.54 -4.63 6.49
CA THR A 19 2.38 -6.06 6.16
C THR A 19 0.99 -6.63 6.50
N GLU A 20 0.45 -6.29 7.67
CA GLU A 20 -0.87 -6.77 8.08
C GLU A 20 -2.02 -6.15 7.27
N LEU A 21 -1.85 -4.90 6.82
CA LEU A 21 -2.83 -4.25 5.94
C LEU A 21 -2.77 -4.86 4.53
N ASP A 22 -1.57 -5.07 3.99
CA ASP A 22 -1.38 -5.73 2.69
C ASP A 22 -1.97 -7.14 2.71
N ARG A 23 -1.80 -7.88 3.81
CA ARG A 23 -2.44 -9.19 4.03
C ARG A 23 -3.96 -9.08 4.05
N ALA A 24 -4.53 -8.09 4.74
CA ALA A 24 -5.96 -7.84 4.78
C ALA A 24 -6.53 -7.45 3.40
N LEU A 25 -5.73 -6.81 2.56
CA LEU A 25 -6.04 -6.40 1.18
C LEU A 25 -5.65 -7.46 0.14
N ALA A 26 -5.40 -8.70 0.55
CA ALA A 26 -5.03 -9.81 -0.35
C ALA A 26 -3.79 -9.53 -1.24
N GLY A 27 -2.80 -8.79 -0.71
CA GLY A 27 -1.55 -8.47 -1.39
C GLY A 27 -1.37 -6.99 -1.77
N GLY A 28 -2.07 -6.08 -1.08
CA GLY A 28 -1.96 -4.63 -1.26
C GLY A 28 -3.10 -4.00 -2.07
N PHE A 29 -2.95 -2.71 -2.38
CA PHE A 29 -3.95 -1.93 -3.11
C PHE A 29 -3.95 -2.27 -4.59
N GLN A 30 -5.13 -2.41 -5.20
CA GLN A 30 -5.24 -2.70 -6.63
C GLN A 30 -5.48 -1.41 -7.43
N GLY A 31 -5.01 -1.39 -8.68
CA GLY A 31 -5.32 -0.30 -9.59
C GLY A 31 -6.83 -0.15 -9.83
N SER A 32 -7.29 1.09 -9.98
CA SER A 32 -8.71 1.45 -10.21
C SER A 32 -9.65 1.26 -9.01
N GLU A 33 -9.12 1.11 -7.79
CA GLU A 33 -9.92 1.09 -6.56
C GLU A 33 -10.16 2.49 -5.99
N LEU A 34 -11.35 2.71 -5.41
CA LEU A 34 -11.63 3.87 -4.58
C LEU A 34 -11.54 3.48 -3.11
N ILE A 35 -10.61 4.11 -2.38
CA ILE A 35 -10.35 3.83 -0.97
C ILE A 35 -10.85 5.00 -0.12
N ALA A 36 -11.67 4.72 0.89
CA ALA A 36 -12.16 5.71 1.85
C ALA A 36 -11.63 5.43 3.26
N LEU A 37 -10.92 6.40 3.85
CA LEU A 37 -10.49 6.34 5.24
C LEU A 37 -11.54 7.01 6.14
N VAL A 38 -12.29 6.22 6.93
CA VAL A 38 -13.43 6.69 7.72
C VAL A 38 -13.20 6.51 9.23
N GLY A 39 -13.74 7.41 10.05
CA GLY A 39 -13.70 7.38 11.52
C GLY A 39 -13.56 8.78 12.15
N LYS A 40 -13.44 8.85 13.48
CA LYS A 40 -13.46 10.12 14.23
C LYS A 40 -12.31 11.08 13.86
N PRO A 41 -12.46 12.40 14.04
CA PRO A 41 -11.33 13.35 13.95
C PRO A 41 -10.20 12.97 14.92
N GLY A 42 -8.95 13.23 14.53
CA GLY A 42 -7.77 13.00 15.39
C GLY A 42 -7.22 11.57 15.42
N VAL A 43 -7.90 10.57 14.83
CA VAL A 43 -7.43 9.15 14.87
C VAL A 43 -6.30 8.82 13.89
N GLY A 44 -5.74 9.82 13.18
CA GLY A 44 -4.56 9.63 12.32
C GLY A 44 -4.81 9.22 10.87
N LYS A 45 -5.97 9.50 10.28
CA LYS A 45 -6.29 9.14 8.87
C LYS A 45 -5.35 9.77 7.86
N LEU A 46 -5.08 11.06 8.03
CA LEU A 46 -4.15 11.78 7.17
C LEU A 46 -2.75 11.21 7.31
N SER A 47 -2.30 10.94 8.55
CA SER A 47 -1.01 10.31 8.81
C SER A 47 -0.91 8.94 8.15
N LEU A 48 -1.98 8.12 8.19
CA LEU A 48 -2.03 6.84 7.50
C LEU A 48 -1.94 7.01 5.97
N ALA A 49 -2.74 7.91 5.39
CA ALA A 49 -2.74 8.18 3.95
C ALA A 49 -1.36 8.65 3.46
N LEU A 50 -0.71 9.54 4.20
CA LEU A 50 0.62 10.05 3.87
C LEU A 50 1.68 8.94 3.93
N ASN A 51 1.64 8.07 4.95
CA ASN A 51 2.57 6.95 5.03
C ASN A 51 2.40 6.00 3.84
N ILE A 52 1.16 5.69 3.45
CA ILE A 52 0.88 4.88 2.26
C ILE A 52 1.45 5.56 1.00
N ALA A 53 1.21 6.86 0.83
CA ALA A 53 1.70 7.61 -0.33
C ALA A 53 3.24 7.65 -0.41
N ILE A 54 3.93 7.81 0.72
CA ILE A 54 5.39 7.78 0.79
C ILE A 54 5.90 6.40 0.37
N HIS A 55 5.37 5.32 0.94
CA HIS A 55 5.79 3.95 0.58
C HIS A 55 5.49 3.62 -0.88
N ALA A 56 4.36 4.09 -1.43
CA ALA A 56 4.01 3.93 -2.83
C ALA A 56 5.01 4.64 -3.75
N SER A 57 5.39 5.88 -3.40
CA SER A 57 6.40 6.66 -4.12
C SER A 57 7.79 6.00 -4.07
N GLU A 58 8.21 5.48 -2.92
CA GLU A 58 9.50 4.79 -2.76
C GLU A 58 9.56 3.48 -3.54
N SER A 59 8.44 2.77 -3.64
CA SER A 59 8.30 1.53 -4.41
C SER A 59 8.37 1.76 -5.93
N ARG A 60 8.60 3.01 -6.38
CA ARG A 60 8.57 3.45 -7.79
C ARG A 60 7.26 3.09 -8.49
N TYR A 61 6.17 2.98 -7.74
CA TYR A 61 4.86 2.86 -8.34
C TYR A 61 4.46 4.23 -8.89
N PRO A 62 4.03 4.35 -10.16
CA PRO A 62 3.52 5.60 -10.68
C PRO A 62 2.22 5.93 -9.93
N ILE A 63 2.26 6.98 -9.11
CA ILE A 63 1.12 7.55 -8.38
C ILE A 63 0.59 8.80 -9.09
#